data_AF-A0A5M9RBC1-F1
#
_entry.id   AF-A0A5M9RBC1-F1
#
_cell.length_a   1.000
_cell.length_b   1.000
_cell.length_c   1.000
_cell.angle_alpha   90.00
_cell.angle_beta   90.00
_cell.angle_gamma   90.00
#
_symmetry.space_group_name_H-M   'P 1'
#
loop_
_entity.id
_entity.type
_entity.pdbx_description
1 polymer ?
#
loop_
_entity_poly.entity_id
_entity_poly.type
_entity_poly.pdbx_seq_one_letter_code
_entity_poly.pdbx_strand_id
1 'polypeptide(L)'
;MADSDARLSMVYFLHPKTQAEGEGKRMKLSQDERKALLLPISETQPQGRYLKADSSLYRPLRNLFNIAQSSLRKLLQQTEAEDRALHQQMMLSDQAALADALFPVLRCTARDLSLTGWFINSQILLDPTLEALELCLSWFSQQITAHWESLPPQHCDDAGAGESKLQELALFMGSGTESCLFYSAVLLLPVTDDMAYYHYLQQQRRAQTTDFPPLTPDARAAARQRIDFLSACLAHLQPLVPFFAAQNSTTDVFPGFFINLLTDYRLAVMTVCGLPLSEKQAEESPPQPHTEPETVAEKSRPAQAAPHPGIPDLQSLSQRNHYNRDVALHQLRDISLYFRRSEPHSPLSYLLEKSIRWGQMSLSELWQEILLEDNSSLLDRIFSLTGLNEIQMATLPELGNAPGSAGDKAMDKNPDSPADARNTALRW
;
A
#
# COMPACT_ATOMS: atom_id res chain seq x y z
N MET A 1 0.48 41.66 -29.77
CA MET A 1 0.57 40.53 -30.73
C MET A 1 0.49 39.28 -29.89
N ALA A 2 -0.55 38.48 -30.15
CA ALA A 2 -1.07 37.49 -29.24
C ALA A 2 -0.16 36.27 -29.06
N ASP A 3 -0.23 35.76 -27.82
CA ASP A 3 0.13 34.45 -27.33
C ASP A 3 -0.15 33.32 -28.33
N SER A 4 0.83 32.44 -28.48
CA SER A 4 0.67 31.10 -29.05
C SER A 4 1.05 30.12 -27.94
N ASP A 5 0.12 30.01 -26.99
CA ASP A 5 0.05 29.01 -25.94
C ASP A 5 -0.04 27.62 -26.59
N ALA A 6 1.12 27.01 -26.83
CA ALA A 6 1.25 25.64 -27.32
C ALA A 6 0.87 24.70 -26.17
N ARG A 7 -0.43 24.51 -25.97
CA ARG A 7 -0.97 23.42 -25.16
C ARG A 7 -0.61 22.10 -25.86
N LEU A 8 0.57 21.56 -25.53
CA LEU A 8 0.87 20.15 -25.77
C LEU A 8 -0.14 19.34 -24.96
N SER A 9 -1.14 18.80 -25.66
CA SER A 9 -2.07 17.80 -25.15
C SER A 9 -1.26 16.57 -24.72
N MET A 10 -0.99 16.47 -23.43
CA MET A 10 -0.26 15.36 -22.85
C MET A 10 -1.24 14.19 -22.69
N VAL A 11 -1.32 13.35 -23.72
CA VAL A 11 -2.20 12.16 -23.72
C VAL A 11 -1.55 11.11 -22.81
N TYR A 12 -2.08 10.95 -21.58
CA TYR A 12 -1.51 10.03 -20.57
C TYR A 12 -1.83 8.57 -20.85
N PHE A 13 -2.89 8.30 -21.62
CA PHE A 13 -3.23 6.99 -22.15
C PHE A 13 -3.76 7.16 -23.56
N LEU A 14 -3.10 6.52 -24.53
CA LEU A 14 -3.61 6.46 -25.90
C LEU A 14 -5.02 5.86 -25.90
N HIS A 15 -5.90 6.48 -26.69
CA HIS A 15 -7.28 6.05 -26.90
C HIS A 15 -7.34 4.52 -27.18
N PRO A 16 -8.31 3.78 -26.62
CA PRO A 16 -8.43 2.32 -26.82
C PRO A 16 -8.61 1.87 -28.28
N LYS A 17 -8.75 2.78 -29.23
CA LYS A 17 -8.91 2.49 -30.67
C LYS A 17 -7.60 2.30 -31.44
N THR A 18 -6.43 2.49 -30.81
CA THR A 18 -5.12 2.39 -31.48
C THR A 18 -4.26 1.20 -31.04
N GLN A 19 -4.81 0.24 -30.30
CA GLN A 19 -4.11 -0.99 -29.87
C GLN A 19 -4.74 -2.25 -30.44
N ALA A 20 -5.07 -2.24 -31.73
CA ALA A 20 -5.31 -3.46 -32.49
C ALA A 20 -4.02 -3.84 -33.23
N GLU A 21 -3.67 -5.12 -33.18
CA GLU A 21 -2.60 -5.81 -33.93
C GLU A 21 -1.22 -5.87 -33.26
N GLY A 22 -1.14 -6.73 -32.24
CA GLY A 22 0.06 -7.50 -31.92
C GLY A 22 -0.37 -8.88 -31.42
N GLU A 23 -0.11 -9.92 -32.20
CA GLU A 23 -0.49 -11.31 -31.89
C GLU A 23 -0.01 -11.71 -30.47
N GLY A 24 -0.95 -12.13 -29.61
CA GLY A 24 -0.68 -13.00 -28.46
C GLY A 24 -0.33 -12.39 -27.10
N LYS A 25 -0.35 -11.06 -26.91
CA LYS A 25 0.02 -10.45 -25.61
C LYS A 25 -1.21 -10.22 -24.72
N ARG A 26 -1.25 -10.79 -23.50
CA ARG A 26 -2.36 -10.55 -22.55
C ARG A 26 -2.37 -9.10 -22.13
N MET A 27 -3.45 -8.41 -22.48
CA MET A 27 -3.60 -7.00 -22.12
C MET A 27 -4.35 -6.83 -20.80
N LYS A 28 -5.41 -7.61 -20.54
CA LYS A 28 -6.20 -7.49 -19.31
C LYS A 28 -6.93 -8.78 -18.94
N LEU A 29 -7.20 -8.99 -17.66
CA LEU A 29 -7.99 -10.11 -17.15
C LEU A 29 -9.42 -10.04 -17.71
N SER A 30 -9.89 -11.13 -18.31
CA SER A 30 -11.26 -11.22 -18.82
C SER A 30 -12.22 -11.85 -17.80
N GLN A 31 -13.53 -11.68 -18.03
CA GLN A 31 -14.56 -12.30 -17.19
C GLN A 31 -14.48 -13.84 -17.20
N ASP A 32 -14.13 -14.46 -18.33
CA ASP A 32 -13.99 -15.92 -18.42
C ASP A 32 -12.71 -16.42 -17.74
N GLU A 33 -11.63 -15.64 -17.82
CA GLU A 33 -10.42 -15.92 -17.06
C GLU A 33 -10.63 -15.78 -15.55
N ARG A 34 -11.39 -14.77 -15.11
CA ARG A 34 -11.81 -14.65 -13.71
C ARG A 34 -12.61 -15.88 -13.27
N LYS A 35 -13.57 -16.36 -14.07
CA LYS A 35 -14.31 -17.60 -13.76
C LYS A 35 -13.36 -18.80 -13.64
N ALA A 36 -12.35 -18.89 -14.51
CA ALA A 36 -11.34 -19.95 -14.40
C ALA A 36 -10.53 -19.86 -13.11
N LEU A 37 -10.23 -18.65 -12.61
CA LEU A 37 -9.57 -18.44 -11.31
C LEU A 37 -10.45 -18.79 -10.09
N LEU A 38 -11.75 -19.03 -10.27
CA LEU A 38 -12.64 -19.49 -9.19
C LEU A 38 -12.68 -21.01 -9.03
N LEU A 39 -12.28 -21.77 -10.05
CA LEU A 39 -12.24 -23.23 -10.01
C LEU A 39 -11.11 -23.71 -9.10
N PRO A 40 -11.27 -24.77 -8.30
CA PRO A 40 -10.17 -25.27 -7.47
C PRO A 40 -8.96 -25.71 -8.32
N ILE A 41 -7.74 -25.45 -7.83
CA ILE A 41 -6.50 -25.87 -8.50
C ILE A 41 -6.38 -27.40 -8.52
N SER A 42 -6.72 -28.05 -7.41
CA SER A 42 -6.76 -29.51 -7.28
C SER A 42 -7.74 -29.93 -6.19
N GLU A 43 -8.11 -31.21 -6.15
CA GLU A 43 -9.01 -31.75 -5.12
C GLU A 43 -8.40 -31.70 -3.71
N THR A 44 -7.08 -31.92 -3.61
CA THR A 44 -6.36 -32.00 -2.33
C THR A 44 -5.83 -30.64 -1.86
N GLN A 45 -5.52 -29.74 -2.79
CA GLN A 45 -5.09 -28.36 -2.51
C GLN A 45 -5.86 -27.39 -3.41
N PRO A 46 -7.09 -27.00 -3.02
CA PRO A 46 -7.96 -26.14 -3.84
C PRO A 46 -7.35 -24.77 -4.18
N GLN A 47 -6.46 -24.25 -3.34
CA GLN A 47 -5.75 -22.98 -3.55
C GLN A 47 -4.29 -23.15 -4.01
N GLY A 48 -3.88 -24.40 -4.25
CA GLY A 48 -2.52 -24.73 -4.66
C GLY A 48 -1.49 -24.69 -3.53
N ARG A 49 -0.22 -24.81 -3.93
CA ARG A 49 0.94 -24.88 -3.01
C ARG A 49 1.55 -23.50 -2.76
N TYR A 50 2.31 -23.37 -1.68
CA TYR A 50 3.13 -22.18 -1.44
C TYR A 50 4.33 -22.11 -2.37
N LEU A 51 4.34 -21.20 -3.35
CA LEU A 51 5.35 -21.19 -4.40
C LEU A 51 6.68 -20.61 -3.94
N LYS A 52 6.71 -19.71 -2.94
CA LYS A 52 8.00 -19.17 -2.45
C LYS A 52 8.91 -20.25 -1.85
N ALA A 53 8.33 -21.35 -1.36
CA ALA A 53 9.09 -22.52 -0.93
C ALA A 53 9.80 -23.23 -2.11
N ASP A 54 9.27 -23.11 -3.33
CA ASP A 54 9.87 -23.63 -4.56
C ASP A 54 10.66 -22.53 -5.28
N SER A 55 11.92 -22.35 -4.87
CA SER A 55 12.83 -21.35 -5.46
C SER A 55 12.97 -21.46 -6.98
N SER A 56 12.81 -22.66 -7.57
CA SER A 56 12.97 -22.86 -9.00
C SER A 56 11.86 -22.18 -9.81
N LEU A 57 10.63 -22.20 -9.29
CA LEU A 57 9.46 -21.60 -9.94
C LEU A 57 9.23 -20.15 -9.50
N TYR A 58 9.56 -19.81 -8.25
CA TYR A 58 9.35 -18.47 -7.73
C TYR A 58 10.37 -17.44 -8.24
N ARG A 59 11.65 -17.80 -8.35
CA ARG A 59 12.71 -16.84 -8.76
C ARG A 59 12.46 -16.18 -10.12
N PRO A 60 12.05 -16.91 -11.18
CA PRO A 60 11.70 -16.29 -12.46
C PRO A 60 10.58 -15.24 -12.33
N LEU A 61 9.51 -15.53 -11.58
CA LEU A 61 8.39 -14.60 -11.35
C LEU A 61 8.84 -13.36 -10.59
N ARG A 62 9.64 -13.54 -9.53
CA ARG A 62 10.22 -12.43 -8.76
C ARG A 62 11.12 -11.55 -9.64
N ASN A 63 11.89 -12.15 -10.54
CA ASN A 63 12.74 -11.39 -11.46
C ASN A 63 11.91 -10.54 -12.43
N LEU A 64 10.83 -11.11 -13.00
CA LEU A 64 9.89 -10.35 -13.82
C LEU A 64 9.24 -9.22 -13.03
N PHE A 65 8.86 -9.47 -11.77
CA PHE A 65 8.33 -8.43 -10.89
C PHE A 65 9.33 -7.31 -10.65
N ASN A 66 10.58 -7.63 -10.37
CA ASN A 66 11.64 -6.63 -10.18
C ASN A 66 11.90 -5.80 -11.45
N ILE A 67 11.82 -6.42 -12.63
CA ILE A 67 11.93 -5.73 -13.92
C ILE A 67 10.76 -4.76 -14.08
N ALA A 68 9.52 -5.22 -13.88
CA ALA A 68 8.31 -4.43 -14.00
C ALA A 68 8.26 -3.25 -13.01
N GLN A 69 8.74 -3.45 -11.77
CA GLN A 69 8.89 -2.39 -10.78
C GLN A 69 10.00 -1.39 -11.15
N SER A 70 11.09 -1.88 -11.75
CA SER A 70 12.18 -1.01 -12.20
C SER A 70 11.78 -0.12 -13.37
N SER A 71 11.03 -0.64 -14.35
CA SER A 71 10.52 0.17 -15.45
C SER A 71 9.45 1.16 -15.00
N LEU A 72 8.60 0.80 -14.03
CA LEU A 72 7.68 1.76 -13.39
C LEU A 72 8.43 2.91 -12.71
N ARG A 73 9.46 2.62 -11.91
CA ARG A 73 10.29 3.67 -11.28
C ARG A 73 10.96 4.57 -12.32
N LYS A 74 11.50 3.98 -13.40
CA LYS A 74 12.11 4.76 -14.49
C LYS A 74 11.09 5.69 -15.13
N LEU A 75 9.87 5.22 -15.41
CA LEU A 75 8.79 6.07 -15.93
C LEU A 75 8.49 7.26 -15.00
N LEU A 76 8.40 7.02 -13.69
CA LEU A 76 8.09 8.07 -12.71
C LEU A 76 9.20 9.14 -12.57
N GLN A 77 10.44 8.83 -13.01
CA GLN A 77 11.57 9.76 -12.99
C GLN A 77 11.63 10.64 -14.25
N GLN A 78 10.82 10.37 -15.28
CA GLN A 78 10.88 11.13 -16.54
C GLN A 78 10.06 12.42 -16.45
N THR A 79 10.70 13.55 -16.80
CA THR A 79 10.05 14.88 -16.91
C THR A 79 9.67 15.22 -18.35
N GLU A 80 10.46 14.75 -19.32
CA GLU A 80 10.28 15.05 -20.74
C GLU A 80 9.23 14.13 -21.39
N ALA A 81 8.39 14.71 -22.26
CA ALA A 81 7.24 14.01 -22.84
C ALA A 81 7.64 12.82 -23.75
N GLU A 82 8.65 12.99 -24.59
CA GLU A 82 9.11 11.95 -25.52
C GLU A 82 9.72 10.75 -24.77
N ASP A 83 10.64 11.03 -23.85
CA ASP A 83 11.26 10.00 -23.01
C ASP A 83 10.22 9.28 -22.15
N ARG A 84 9.22 10.01 -21.64
CA ARG A 84 8.14 9.43 -20.85
C ARG A 84 7.30 8.46 -21.66
N ALA A 85 6.94 8.79 -22.91
CA ALA A 85 6.14 7.91 -23.76
C ALA A 85 6.88 6.59 -24.05
N LEU A 86 8.18 6.65 -24.32
CA LEU A 86 9.02 5.46 -24.50
C LEU A 86 9.06 4.61 -23.23
N HIS A 87 9.32 5.22 -22.07
CA HIS A 87 9.37 4.51 -20.80
C HIS A 87 8.00 3.94 -20.40
N GLN A 88 6.91 4.58 -20.79
CA GLN A 88 5.56 4.07 -20.58
C GLN A 88 5.34 2.78 -21.40
N GLN A 89 5.75 2.77 -22.67
CA GLN A 89 5.65 1.58 -23.51
C GLN A 89 6.48 0.41 -22.95
N MET A 90 7.70 0.70 -22.48
CA MET A 90 8.55 -0.30 -21.83
C MET A 90 7.91 -0.84 -20.55
N MET A 91 7.40 0.05 -19.68
CA MET A 91 6.70 -0.31 -18.45
C MET A 91 5.50 -1.22 -18.73
N LEU A 92 4.63 -0.85 -19.68
CA LEU A 92 3.48 -1.66 -20.07
C LEU A 92 3.91 -3.04 -20.61
N SER A 93 5.00 -3.09 -21.38
CA SER A 93 5.54 -4.35 -21.88
C SER A 93 6.00 -5.28 -20.75
N ASP A 94 6.71 -4.74 -19.76
CA ASP A 94 7.20 -5.51 -18.61
C ASP A 94 6.06 -5.95 -17.68
N GLN A 95 5.04 -5.10 -17.47
CA GLN A 95 3.84 -5.45 -16.71
C GLN A 95 3.04 -6.57 -17.41
N ALA A 96 2.91 -6.50 -18.74
CA ALA A 96 2.27 -7.56 -19.51
C ALA A 96 3.03 -8.88 -19.41
N ALA A 97 4.36 -8.85 -19.54
CA ALA A 97 5.20 -10.05 -19.39
C ALA A 97 5.07 -10.69 -18.00
N LEU A 98 5.01 -9.86 -16.94
CA LEU A 98 4.73 -10.34 -15.58
C LEU A 98 3.32 -10.96 -15.49
N ALA A 99 2.29 -10.28 -15.99
CA ALA A 99 0.91 -10.77 -15.94
C ALA A 99 0.73 -12.08 -16.70
N ASP A 100 1.36 -12.22 -17.87
CA ASP A 100 1.41 -13.42 -18.69
C ASP A 100 2.05 -14.60 -17.94
N ALA A 101 3.13 -14.35 -17.20
CA ALA A 101 3.79 -15.38 -16.40
C ALA A 101 3.00 -15.76 -15.13
N LEU A 102 2.32 -14.79 -14.50
CA LEU A 102 1.57 -15.01 -13.26
C LEU A 102 0.24 -15.73 -13.49
N PHE A 103 -0.50 -15.42 -14.56
CA PHE A 103 -1.82 -15.99 -14.77
C PHE A 103 -1.88 -17.52 -14.77
N PRO A 104 -1.06 -18.27 -15.55
CA PRO A 104 -1.11 -19.73 -15.54
C PRO A 104 -0.75 -20.30 -14.16
N VAL A 105 0.10 -19.61 -13.40
CA VAL A 105 0.46 -19.99 -12.02
C VAL A 105 -0.74 -19.81 -11.09
N LEU A 106 -1.41 -18.66 -11.11
CA LEU A 106 -2.60 -18.38 -10.30
C LEU A 106 -3.78 -19.29 -10.66
N ARG A 107 -3.87 -19.71 -11.92
CA ARG A 107 -4.92 -20.58 -12.43
C ARG A 107 -4.71 -22.06 -12.07
N CYS A 108 -3.46 -22.55 -12.11
CA CYS A 108 -3.21 -23.99 -12.11
C CYS A 108 -2.19 -24.46 -11.07
N THR A 109 -1.48 -23.57 -10.38
CA THR A 109 -0.32 -23.95 -9.55
C THR A 109 -0.43 -23.47 -8.11
N ALA A 110 -0.62 -22.16 -7.91
CA ALA A 110 -0.53 -21.53 -6.60
C ALA A 110 -1.29 -20.20 -6.56
N ARG A 111 -2.11 -19.99 -5.52
CA ARG A 111 -2.74 -18.70 -5.21
C ARG A 111 -2.05 -18.01 -4.05
N ASP A 112 -0.75 -17.83 -4.19
CA ASP A 112 0.05 -17.09 -3.23
C ASP A 112 -0.44 -15.64 -3.14
N LEU A 113 -0.53 -15.12 -1.91
CA LEU A 113 -1.03 -13.79 -1.63
C LEU A 113 -0.20 -12.70 -2.32
N SER A 114 1.13 -12.75 -2.24
CA SER A 114 1.97 -11.72 -2.88
C SER A 114 2.01 -11.86 -4.41
N LEU A 115 1.93 -13.07 -4.98
CA LEU A 115 1.76 -13.24 -6.43
C LEU A 115 0.43 -12.63 -6.91
N THR A 116 -0.62 -12.79 -6.11
CA THR A 116 -1.92 -12.17 -6.36
C THR A 116 -1.81 -10.65 -6.32
N GLY A 117 -1.12 -10.08 -5.32
CA GLY A 117 -0.85 -8.64 -5.25
C GLY A 117 -0.07 -8.12 -6.47
N TRP A 118 0.95 -8.85 -6.93
CA TRP A 118 1.71 -8.49 -8.13
C TRP A 118 0.83 -8.48 -9.39
N PHE A 119 -0.03 -9.49 -9.54
CA PHE A 119 -0.95 -9.59 -10.66
C PHE A 119 -1.96 -8.44 -10.65
N ILE A 120 -2.57 -8.13 -9.50
CA ILE A 120 -3.49 -7.00 -9.35
C ILE A 120 -2.80 -5.69 -9.75
N ASN A 121 -1.58 -5.46 -9.28
CA ASN A 121 -0.82 -4.27 -9.64
C ASN A 121 -0.59 -4.14 -11.15
N SER A 122 -0.25 -5.23 -11.82
CA SER A 122 -0.13 -5.24 -13.29
C SER A 122 -1.47 -4.94 -13.96
N GLN A 123 -2.59 -5.48 -13.47
CA GLN A 123 -3.91 -5.20 -14.05
C GLN A 123 -4.31 -3.73 -13.93
N ILE A 124 -3.96 -3.04 -12.82
CA ILE A 124 -4.20 -1.58 -12.68
C ILE A 124 -3.47 -0.80 -13.78
N LEU A 125 -2.21 -1.17 -14.05
CA LEU A 125 -1.35 -0.47 -15.01
C LEU A 125 -1.71 -0.78 -16.46
N LEU A 126 -2.14 -2.01 -16.75
CA LEU A 126 -2.47 -2.46 -18.10
C LEU A 126 -3.89 -2.05 -18.55
N ASP A 127 -4.82 -1.86 -17.62
CA ASP A 127 -6.20 -1.50 -17.92
C ASP A 127 -6.64 -0.20 -17.20
N PRO A 128 -6.48 0.98 -17.84
CA PRO A 128 -6.89 2.27 -17.28
C PRO A 128 -8.42 2.45 -17.19
N THR A 129 -9.21 1.50 -17.69
CA THR A 129 -10.68 1.51 -17.54
C THR A 129 -11.13 0.98 -16.17
N LEU A 130 -10.25 0.26 -15.46
CA LEU A 130 -10.50 -0.41 -14.17
C LEU A 130 -11.41 -1.64 -14.23
N GLU A 131 -11.82 -2.08 -15.43
CA GLU A 131 -12.59 -3.32 -15.58
C GLU A 131 -11.80 -4.50 -15.01
N ALA A 132 -10.52 -4.63 -15.38
CA ALA A 132 -9.67 -5.71 -14.87
C ALA A 132 -9.42 -5.62 -13.36
N LEU A 133 -9.31 -4.41 -12.81
CA LEU A 133 -9.17 -4.20 -11.37
C LEU A 133 -10.42 -4.67 -10.63
N GLU A 134 -11.62 -4.35 -11.13
CA GLU A 134 -12.88 -4.80 -10.55
C GLU A 134 -12.95 -6.33 -10.51
N LEU A 135 -12.62 -6.99 -11.62
CA LEU A 135 -12.59 -8.46 -11.70
C LEU A 135 -11.58 -9.07 -10.73
N CYS A 136 -10.39 -8.46 -10.64
CA CYS A 136 -9.34 -8.84 -9.72
C CYS A 136 -9.77 -8.71 -8.26
N LEU A 137 -10.39 -7.60 -7.87
CA LEU A 137 -10.84 -7.36 -6.50
C LEU A 137 -12.04 -8.22 -6.12
N SER A 138 -12.95 -8.49 -7.08
CA SER A 138 -14.04 -9.44 -6.87
C SER A 138 -13.49 -10.84 -6.55
N TRP A 139 -12.52 -11.31 -7.34
CA TRP A 139 -11.86 -12.59 -7.09
C TRP A 139 -11.07 -12.58 -5.78
N PHE A 140 -10.22 -11.57 -5.55
CA PHE A 140 -9.41 -11.43 -4.34
C PHE A 140 -10.26 -11.41 -3.06
N SER A 141 -11.37 -10.66 -3.07
CA SER A 141 -12.29 -10.59 -1.94
C SER A 141 -12.87 -11.96 -1.59
N GLN A 142 -13.27 -12.73 -2.61
CA GLN A 142 -13.71 -14.11 -2.42
C GLN A 142 -12.59 -15.03 -1.91
N GLN A 143 -11.35 -14.88 -2.40
CA GLN A 143 -10.23 -15.67 -1.88
C GLN A 143 -10.00 -15.43 -0.39
N ILE A 144 -9.96 -14.16 0.02
CA ILE A 144 -9.72 -13.79 1.42
C ILE A 144 -10.88 -14.20 2.31
N THR A 145 -12.13 -13.92 1.91
CA THR A 145 -13.28 -14.13 2.80
C THR A 145 -13.79 -15.57 2.84
N ALA A 146 -13.67 -16.33 1.75
CA ALA A 146 -14.21 -17.68 1.66
C ALA A 146 -13.14 -18.79 1.72
N HIS A 147 -11.87 -18.47 1.45
CA HIS A 147 -10.82 -19.47 1.29
C HIS A 147 -9.58 -19.22 2.16
N TRP A 148 -9.65 -18.27 3.11
CA TRP A 148 -8.55 -17.88 3.99
C TRP A 148 -7.72 -19.04 4.51
N GLU A 149 -8.35 -20.02 5.13
CA GLU A 149 -7.68 -21.16 5.77
C GLU A 149 -6.84 -21.97 4.79
N SER A 150 -7.34 -22.14 3.57
CA SER A 150 -6.70 -22.93 2.50
C SER A 150 -5.68 -22.16 1.66
N LEU A 151 -5.59 -20.83 1.77
CA LEU A 151 -4.63 -20.03 1.00
C LEU A 151 -3.18 -20.26 1.50
N PRO A 152 -2.19 -20.34 0.59
CA PRO A 152 -0.77 -20.26 0.97
C PRO A 152 -0.40 -18.91 1.65
N PRO A 153 0.65 -18.83 2.51
CA PRO A 153 1.77 -19.76 2.69
C PRO A 153 1.56 -21.08 3.49
N GLN A 154 0.47 -21.33 4.23
CA GLN A 154 0.26 -22.62 4.92
C GLN A 154 -1.20 -22.88 5.37
N HIS A 155 -1.55 -24.17 5.50
CA HIS A 155 -2.85 -24.72 5.89
C HIS A 155 -3.00 -24.80 7.42
N CYS A 156 -4.25 -24.98 7.91
CA CYS A 156 -4.76 -24.83 9.29
C CYS A 156 -3.96 -25.39 10.48
N ASP A 157 -2.90 -26.16 10.28
CA ASP A 157 -2.19 -26.89 11.34
C ASP A 157 -0.89 -26.22 11.82
N ASP A 158 -0.45 -25.13 11.17
CA ASP A 158 0.72 -24.35 11.60
C ASP A 158 0.29 -23.12 12.42
N ALA A 159 0.73 -23.06 13.68
CA ALA A 159 0.42 -21.99 14.63
C ALA A 159 0.88 -20.59 14.14
N GLY A 160 1.78 -20.50 13.15
CA GLY A 160 2.25 -19.26 12.53
C GLY A 160 1.66 -18.95 11.13
N ALA A 161 0.76 -19.78 10.61
CA ALA A 161 0.26 -19.63 9.24
C ALA A 161 -0.53 -18.32 9.03
N GLY A 162 -1.35 -17.94 10.00
CA GLY A 162 -2.13 -16.69 9.95
C GLY A 162 -1.24 -15.45 9.91
N GLU A 163 -0.22 -15.39 10.77
CA GLU A 163 0.73 -14.28 10.80
C GLU A 163 1.53 -14.19 9.50
N SER A 164 1.99 -15.33 8.97
CA SER A 164 2.69 -15.38 7.68
C SER A 164 1.83 -14.86 6.52
N LYS A 165 0.52 -15.18 6.51
CA LYS A 165 -0.43 -14.62 5.52
C LYS A 165 -0.56 -13.10 5.66
N LEU A 166 -0.67 -12.59 6.88
CA LEU A 166 -0.74 -11.15 7.15
C LEU A 166 0.56 -10.44 6.71
N GLN A 167 1.73 -11.01 6.99
CA GLN A 167 3.01 -10.46 6.53
C GLN A 167 3.09 -10.39 5.00
N GLU A 168 2.60 -11.40 4.29
CA GLU A 168 2.56 -11.40 2.82
C GLU A 168 1.58 -10.36 2.25
N LEU A 169 0.45 -10.16 2.91
CA LEU A 169 -0.51 -9.10 2.56
C LEU A 169 0.06 -7.70 2.80
N ALA A 170 0.85 -7.52 3.86
CA ALA A 170 1.48 -6.24 4.19
C ALA A 170 2.39 -5.72 3.07
N LEU A 171 2.96 -6.63 2.24
CA LEU A 171 3.82 -6.27 1.11
C LEU A 171 3.10 -5.50 -0.01
N PHE A 172 1.76 -5.54 -0.05
CA PHE A 172 1.00 -4.85 -1.09
C PHE A 172 -0.22 -4.06 -0.60
N MET A 173 -0.83 -4.46 0.53
CA MET A 173 -1.93 -3.75 1.19
C MET A 173 -1.45 -2.84 2.33
N GLY A 174 -0.20 -2.38 2.30
CA GLY A 174 0.38 -1.59 3.39
C GLY A 174 -0.43 -0.33 3.76
N SER A 175 -0.13 0.22 4.93
CA SER A 175 -0.86 1.31 5.57
C SER A 175 -0.51 2.72 5.07
N GLY A 176 0.38 2.86 4.08
CA GLY A 176 0.87 4.15 3.61
C GLY A 176 1.40 4.14 2.18
N THR A 177 1.88 5.31 1.73
CA THR A 177 2.38 5.51 0.35
C THR A 177 3.57 4.63 0.01
N GLU A 178 4.47 4.42 0.97
CA GLU A 178 5.70 3.63 0.79
C GLU A 178 5.47 2.11 0.94
N SER A 179 4.34 1.70 1.54
CA SER A 179 4.05 0.30 1.88
C SER A 179 2.90 -0.30 1.06
N CYS A 180 2.11 0.52 0.35
CA CYS A 180 1.08 0.03 -0.56
C CYS A 180 1.61 -0.06 -1.99
N LEU A 181 1.76 -1.29 -2.50
CA LEU A 181 2.24 -1.56 -3.85
C LEU A 181 1.38 -0.87 -4.93
N PHE A 182 0.07 -0.75 -4.70
CA PHE A 182 -0.87 -0.19 -5.66
C PHE A 182 -0.80 1.33 -5.76
N TYR A 183 -0.14 2.02 -4.82
CA TYR A 183 -0.16 3.48 -4.74
C TYR A 183 0.33 4.14 -6.04
N SER A 184 1.53 3.78 -6.50
CA SER A 184 2.10 4.32 -7.73
C SER A 184 1.27 3.98 -8.98
N ALA A 185 0.63 2.80 -9.00
CA ALA A 185 -0.22 2.40 -10.11
C ALA A 185 -1.48 3.27 -10.20
N VAL A 186 -2.15 3.51 -9.07
CA VAL A 186 -3.34 4.36 -9.02
C VAL A 186 -3.01 5.82 -9.37
N LEU A 187 -1.85 6.32 -8.95
CA LEU A 187 -1.40 7.67 -9.30
C LEU A 187 -1.30 7.92 -10.81
N LEU A 188 -0.98 6.88 -11.59
CA LEU A 188 -0.85 6.99 -13.03
C LEU A 188 -2.21 6.99 -13.75
N LEU A 189 -3.30 6.54 -13.11
CA LEU A 189 -4.61 6.43 -13.75
C LEU A 189 -5.17 7.79 -14.21
N PRO A 190 -5.91 7.82 -15.33
CA PRO A 190 -6.45 9.06 -15.88
C PRO A 190 -7.68 9.55 -15.09
N VAL A 191 -7.66 10.80 -14.64
CA VAL A 191 -8.86 11.52 -14.16
C VAL A 191 -9.69 11.96 -15.37
N THR A 192 -9.02 12.54 -16.37
CA THR A 192 -9.52 12.83 -17.72
C THR A 192 -8.50 12.34 -18.76
N ASP A 193 -8.81 12.46 -20.05
CA ASP A 193 -7.92 12.01 -21.13
C ASP A 193 -6.54 12.71 -21.10
N ASP A 194 -6.52 13.97 -20.66
CA ASP A 194 -5.32 14.82 -20.58
C ASP A 194 -4.75 14.99 -19.16
N MET A 195 -5.28 14.26 -18.16
CA MET A 195 -4.85 14.43 -16.77
C MET A 195 -4.79 13.12 -16.01
N ALA A 196 -3.59 12.71 -15.61
CA ALA A 196 -3.38 11.64 -14.64
C ALA A 196 -3.68 12.09 -13.20
N TYR A 197 -3.97 11.13 -12.32
CA TYR A 197 -4.38 11.41 -10.94
C TYR A 197 -3.31 12.12 -10.12
N TYR A 198 -2.03 11.79 -10.29
CA TYR A 198 -0.96 12.52 -9.59
C TYR A 198 -0.90 14.01 -9.97
N HIS A 199 -1.23 14.37 -11.22
CA HIS A 199 -1.29 15.76 -11.66
C HIS A 199 -2.44 16.50 -11.01
N TYR A 200 -3.60 15.86 -10.92
CA TYR A 200 -4.72 16.39 -10.13
C TYR A 200 -4.30 16.67 -8.68
N LEU A 201 -3.65 15.71 -8.01
CA LEU A 201 -3.17 15.89 -6.64
C LEU A 201 -2.11 17.01 -6.50
N GLN A 202 -1.29 17.22 -7.53
CA GLN A 202 -0.32 18.32 -7.56
C GLN A 202 -1.02 19.69 -7.69
N GLN A 203 -2.04 19.79 -8.54
CA GLN A 203 -2.83 21.01 -8.72
C GLN A 203 -3.63 21.37 -7.46
N GLN A 204 -4.26 20.37 -6.82
CA GLN A 204 -4.97 20.55 -5.54
C GLN A 204 -4.06 21.13 -4.45
N ARG A 205 -2.82 20.61 -4.32
CA ARG A 205 -1.83 21.12 -3.36
C ARG A 205 -1.39 22.56 -3.63
N ARG A 206 -1.45 23.01 -4.88
CA ARG A 206 -1.12 24.38 -5.28
C ARG A 206 -2.31 25.35 -5.17
N ALA A 207 -3.47 24.88 -4.72
CA ALA A 207 -4.73 25.63 -4.69
C ALA A 207 -5.07 26.30 -6.03
N GLN A 208 -4.73 25.63 -7.14
CA GLN A 208 -5.01 26.14 -8.48
C GLN A 208 -6.42 25.72 -8.91
N THR A 209 -7.30 26.70 -9.12
CA THR A 209 -8.60 26.48 -9.75
C THR A 209 -8.38 26.17 -11.22
N THR A 210 -8.61 24.92 -11.62
CA THR A 210 -8.53 24.52 -13.03
C THR A 210 -9.94 24.58 -13.62
N ASP A 211 -10.16 25.47 -14.57
CA ASP A 211 -11.36 25.42 -15.40
C ASP A 211 -11.22 24.25 -16.38
N PHE A 212 -12.03 23.23 -16.18
CA PHE A 212 -12.04 22.07 -17.06
C PHE A 212 -12.93 22.36 -18.27
N PRO A 213 -12.44 22.13 -19.49
CA PRO A 213 -13.27 22.29 -20.68
C PRO A 213 -14.49 21.35 -20.60
N PRO A 214 -15.63 21.73 -21.22
CA PRO A 214 -16.80 20.88 -21.23
C PRO A 214 -16.47 19.53 -21.86
N LEU A 215 -16.73 18.45 -21.13
CA LEU A 215 -16.45 17.09 -21.60
C LEU A 215 -17.30 16.75 -22.82
N THR A 216 -16.66 16.11 -23.80
CA THR A 216 -17.35 15.44 -24.91
C THR A 216 -18.30 14.36 -24.37
N PRO A 217 -19.36 13.98 -25.13
CA PRO A 217 -20.24 12.89 -24.73
C PRO A 217 -19.48 11.59 -24.42
N ASP A 218 -18.47 11.26 -25.24
CA ASP A 218 -17.64 10.05 -25.09
C ASP A 218 -16.77 10.12 -23.82
N ALA A 219 -16.09 11.24 -23.58
CA ALA A 219 -15.29 11.42 -22.37
C ALA A 219 -16.15 11.39 -21.09
N ARG A 220 -17.36 11.95 -21.15
CA ARG A 220 -18.35 11.87 -20.07
C ARG A 220 -18.80 10.43 -19.81
N ALA A 221 -19.05 9.65 -20.87
CA ALA A 221 -19.43 8.24 -20.76
C ALA A 221 -18.29 7.40 -20.18
N ALA A 222 -17.05 7.61 -20.61
CA ALA A 222 -15.86 6.94 -20.07
C ALA A 222 -15.63 7.28 -18.59
N ALA A 223 -15.77 8.55 -18.21
CA ALA A 223 -15.69 8.97 -16.81
C ALA A 223 -16.79 8.34 -15.95
N ARG A 224 -18.02 8.26 -16.45
CA ARG A 224 -19.14 7.57 -15.78
C ARG A 224 -18.81 6.10 -15.54
N GLN A 225 -18.38 5.39 -16.59
CA GLN A 225 -18.00 3.98 -16.49
C GLN A 225 -16.89 3.77 -15.46
N ARG A 226 -15.90 4.66 -15.41
CA ARG A 226 -14.82 4.63 -14.41
C ARG A 226 -15.35 4.81 -12.97
N ILE A 227 -16.28 5.74 -12.75
CA ILE A 227 -16.93 5.93 -11.44
C ILE A 227 -17.68 4.67 -11.00
N ASP A 228 -18.37 4.01 -11.94
CA ASP A 228 -19.12 2.79 -11.68
C ASP A 228 -18.17 1.63 -11.31
N PHE A 229 -17.07 1.44 -12.06
CA PHE A 229 -16.04 0.47 -11.71
C PHE A 229 -15.35 0.77 -10.38
N LEU A 230 -15.04 2.02 -10.06
CA LEU A 230 -14.49 2.39 -8.74
C LEU A 230 -15.46 2.06 -7.61
N SER A 231 -16.76 2.27 -7.83
CA SER A 231 -17.78 1.95 -6.85
C SER A 231 -17.90 0.43 -6.63
N ALA A 232 -17.82 -0.36 -7.71
CA ALA A 232 -17.75 -1.82 -7.62
C ALA A 232 -16.47 -2.31 -6.92
N CYS A 233 -15.30 -1.72 -7.24
CA CYS A 233 -14.03 -2.02 -6.57
C CYS A 233 -14.13 -1.78 -5.05
N LEU A 234 -14.68 -0.64 -4.64
CA LEU A 234 -14.89 -0.31 -3.23
C LEU A 234 -15.86 -1.29 -2.56
N ALA A 235 -16.92 -1.70 -3.26
CA ALA A 235 -17.86 -2.70 -2.75
C ALA A 235 -17.18 -4.05 -2.50
N HIS A 236 -16.25 -4.49 -3.37
CA HIS A 236 -15.49 -5.73 -3.17
C HIS A 236 -14.48 -5.65 -2.02
N LEU A 237 -13.96 -4.45 -1.71
CA LEU A 237 -13.06 -4.24 -0.58
C LEU A 237 -13.80 -4.17 0.77
N GLN A 238 -15.09 -3.82 0.78
CA GLN A 238 -15.85 -3.61 2.00
C GLN A 238 -15.93 -4.84 2.92
N PRO A 239 -16.13 -6.08 2.43
CA PRO A 239 -16.08 -7.29 3.27
C PRO A 239 -14.74 -7.54 3.94
N LEU A 240 -13.65 -7.01 3.38
CA LEU A 240 -12.30 -7.20 3.91
C LEU A 240 -12.07 -6.41 5.20
N VAL A 241 -12.77 -5.30 5.40
CA VAL A 241 -12.64 -4.46 6.61
C VAL A 241 -12.96 -5.23 7.90
N PRO A 242 -14.17 -5.79 8.08
CA PRO A 242 -14.47 -6.58 9.27
C PRO A 242 -13.67 -7.88 9.32
N PHE A 243 -13.31 -8.46 8.17
CA PHE A 243 -12.48 -9.65 8.11
C PHE A 243 -11.11 -9.41 8.75
N PHE A 244 -10.37 -8.38 8.30
CA PHE A 244 -9.06 -8.07 8.87
C PHE A 244 -9.15 -7.53 10.30
N ALA A 245 -10.21 -6.80 10.64
CA ALA A 245 -10.45 -6.39 12.03
C ALA A 245 -10.58 -7.59 12.99
N ALA A 246 -11.14 -8.72 12.53
CA ALA A 246 -11.22 -9.95 13.32
C ALA A 246 -9.89 -10.73 13.39
N GLN A 247 -9.01 -10.58 12.40
CA GLN A 247 -7.72 -11.27 12.32
C GLN A 247 -6.58 -10.52 13.03
N ASN A 248 -6.68 -9.20 13.16
CA ASN A 248 -5.59 -8.35 13.61
C ASN A 248 -5.43 -8.34 15.14
N SER A 249 -4.47 -9.13 15.65
CA SER A 249 -3.95 -8.97 17.01
C SER A 249 -2.58 -8.28 17.07
N THR A 250 -1.81 -8.24 15.96
CA THR A 250 -0.40 -7.76 15.96
C THR A 250 0.08 -7.06 14.68
N THR A 251 -0.52 -7.28 13.51
CA THR A 251 -0.05 -6.72 12.22
C THR A 251 -0.92 -5.56 11.74
N ASP A 252 -0.29 -4.50 11.23
CA ASP A 252 -0.94 -3.26 10.74
C ASP A 252 -1.57 -3.42 9.33
N VAL A 253 -2.08 -4.62 9.04
CA VAL A 253 -2.64 -4.98 7.71
C VAL A 253 -4.11 -4.63 7.68
N PHE A 254 -4.43 -3.59 6.94
CA PHE A 254 -5.80 -3.12 6.83
C PHE A 254 -6.03 -2.51 5.45
N PRO A 255 -7.14 -2.85 4.76
CA PRO A 255 -7.40 -2.33 3.41
C PRO A 255 -7.71 -0.83 3.40
N GLY A 256 -7.80 -0.17 4.56
CA GLY A 256 -8.22 1.22 4.71
C GLY A 256 -7.40 2.21 3.86
N PHE A 257 -6.08 2.04 3.77
CA PHE A 257 -5.27 2.93 2.92
C PHE A 257 -5.68 2.81 1.44
N PHE A 258 -5.82 1.58 0.93
CA PHE A 258 -6.21 1.34 -0.45
C PHE A 258 -7.67 1.74 -0.74
N ILE A 259 -8.57 1.51 0.22
CA ILE A 259 -9.97 1.98 0.17
C ILE A 259 -10.00 3.50 0.06
N ASN A 260 -9.25 4.21 0.90
CA ASN A 260 -9.17 5.67 0.87
C ASN A 260 -8.59 6.15 -0.47
N LEU A 261 -7.51 5.53 -0.94
CA LEU A 261 -6.89 5.85 -2.22
C LEU A 261 -7.87 5.76 -3.40
N LEU A 262 -8.65 4.67 -3.49
CA LEU A 262 -9.67 4.53 -4.54
C LEU A 262 -10.87 5.46 -4.33
N THR A 263 -11.21 5.76 -3.07
CA THR A 263 -12.28 6.71 -2.74
C THR A 263 -11.91 8.13 -3.18
N ASP A 264 -10.70 8.58 -2.87
CA ASP A 264 -10.18 9.90 -3.23
C ASP A 264 -10.00 10.03 -4.75
N TYR A 265 -9.55 8.95 -5.40
CA TYR A 265 -9.48 8.92 -6.86
C TYR A 265 -10.87 9.00 -7.51
N ARG A 266 -11.86 8.26 -6.99
CA ARG A 266 -13.26 8.37 -7.45
C ARG A 266 -13.79 9.78 -7.27
N LEU A 267 -13.54 10.39 -6.12
CA LEU A 267 -13.94 11.77 -5.85
C LEU A 267 -13.28 12.77 -6.82
N ALA A 268 -12.01 12.56 -7.17
CA ALA A 268 -11.32 13.36 -8.16
C ALA A 268 -11.99 13.26 -9.54
N VAL A 269 -12.29 12.04 -10.02
CA VAL A 269 -13.00 11.82 -11.29
C VAL A 269 -14.38 12.49 -11.26
N MET A 270 -15.15 12.32 -10.18
CA MET A 270 -16.47 12.94 -10.02
C MET A 270 -16.40 14.47 -10.04
N THR A 271 -15.45 15.05 -9.31
CA THR A 271 -15.29 16.51 -9.17
C THR A 271 -14.88 17.14 -10.49
N VAL A 272 -13.86 16.58 -11.14
CA VAL A 272 -13.34 17.09 -12.41
C VAL A 272 -14.34 16.92 -13.55
N CYS A 273 -15.09 15.80 -13.57
CA CYS A 273 -16.05 15.53 -14.64
C CYS A 273 -17.46 16.09 -14.37
N GLY A 274 -17.72 16.63 -13.17
CA GLY A 274 -19.04 17.12 -12.76
C GLY A 274 -20.10 16.01 -12.71
N LEU A 275 -19.72 14.79 -12.33
CA LEU A 275 -20.59 13.61 -12.35
C LEU A 275 -20.86 13.13 -10.91
N PRO A 276 -22.10 13.24 -10.39
CA PRO A 276 -22.46 12.66 -9.10
C PRO A 276 -22.51 11.13 -9.20
N LEU A 277 -22.51 10.42 -8.06
CA LEU A 277 -22.80 8.98 -8.04
C LEU A 277 -24.18 8.72 -8.65
N SER A 278 -24.33 7.61 -9.38
CA SER A 278 -25.62 7.24 -9.97
C SER A 278 -26.57 6.80 -8.86
N GLU A 279 -27.76 7.40 -8.77
CA GLU A 279 -28.79 7.07 -7.76
C GLU A 279 -29.39 5.66 -7.96
N LYS A 280 -29.01 4.94 -9.02
CA LYS A 280 -29.47 3.57 -9.31
C LYS A 280 -28.81 2.53 -8.41
N GLN A 281 -29.18 2.53 -7.13
CA GLN A 281 -29.09 1.39 -6.20
C GLN A 281 -29.94 1.59 -4.93
N ALA A 282 -30.97 2.44 -4.98
CA ALA A 282 -32.01 2.54 -3.96
C ALA A 282 -33.38 2.37 -4.63
N GLU A 283 -33.74 1.14 -4.98
CA GLU A 283 -35.11 0.59 -5.15
C GLU A 283 -35.07 -0.64 -6.05
N GLU A 284 -34.88 -1.83 -5.44
CA GLU A 284 -35.42 -3.09 -5.96
C GLU A 284 -35.51 -4.11 -4.81
N SER A 285 -36.32 -3.78 -3.81
CA SER A 285 -36.98 -4.78 -2.97
C SER A 285 -38.40 -4.97 -3.53
N PRO A 286 -38.89 -6.20 -3.75
CA PRO A 286 -40.24 -6.41 -4.27
C PRO A 286 -41.30 -5.83 -3.32
N PRO A 287 -42.40 -5.27 -3.84
CA PRO A 287 -43.46 -4.72 -3.01
C PRO A 287 -44.22 -5.87 -2.32
N GLN A 288 -44.15 -5.93 -0.99
CA GLN A 288 -45.10 -6.71 -0.21
C GLN A 288 -46.42 -5.91 -0.10
N PRO A 289 -47.58 -6.53 -0.40
CA PRO A 289 -48.86 -5.86 -0.32
C PRO A 289 -49.28 -5.57 1.12
N HIS A 290 -49.89 -4.41 1.25
CA HIS A 290 -50.46 -3.77 2.43
C HIS A 290 -51.35 -4.69 3.29
N THR A 291 -51.19 -4.56 4.61
CA THR A 291 -52.31 -4.71 5.57
C THR A 291 -52.31 -3.46 6.46
N GLU A 292 -53.43 -2.75 6.42
CA GLU A 292 -53.75 -1.55 7.21
C GLU A 292 -53.95 -1.86 8.72
N PRO A 293 -54.01 -0.82 9.58
CA PRO A 293 -53.40 -0.84 10.90
C PRO A 293 -54.38 -1.16 12.05
N GLU A 294 -53.87 -1.77 13.11
CA GLU A 294 -54.49 -1.69 14.44
C GLU A 294 -53.64 -0.84 15.38
N THR A 295 -54.23 0.30 15.73
CA THR A 295 -53.90 1.20 16.83
C THR A 295 -53.90 0.49 18.18
N VAL A 296 -52.81 0.62 18.95
CA VAL A 296 -52.88 0.85 20.40
C VAL A 296 -51.86 1.92 20.76
N ALA A 297 -52.38 3.04 21.26
CA ALA A 297 -51.62 4.12 21.84
C ALA A 297 -51.17 3.76 23.27
N GLU A 298 -49.94 4.09 23.67
CA GLU A 298 -49.72 4.66 25.00
C GLU A 298 -48.40 5.43 25.16
N LYS A 299 -48.60 6.74 25.45
CA LYS A 299 -47.87 7.63 26.36
C LYS A 299 -46.41 8.02 26.08
N SER A 300 -46.30 9.28 25.65
CA SER A 300 -45.13 10.15 25.76
C SER A 300 -44.90 10.66 27.18
N ARG A 301 -43.64 10.63 27.65
CA ARG A 301 -43.01 11.71 28.46
C ARG A 301 -41.48 11.70 28.26
N PRO A 302 -40.81 12.87 28.38
CA PRO A 302 -39.52 13.14 27.77
C PRO A 302 -38.34 12.67 28.63
N ALA A 303 -37.33 12.06 28.01
CA ALA A 303 -36.06 11.73 28.63
C ALA A 303 -34.91 12.42 27.88
N GLN A 304 -34.43 13.48 28.51
CA GLN A 304 -33.03 13.92 28.65
C GLN A 304 -32.03 13.57 27.53
N ALA A 305 -31.51 14.63 26.92
CA ALA A 305 -30.34 14.61 26.07
C ALA A 305 -29.08 14.13 26.83
N ALA A 306 -28.46 13.09 26.30
CA ALA A 306 -27.09 12.66 26.59
C ALA A 306 -26.38 12.44 25.23
N PRO A 307 -25.04 12.57 25.17
CA PRO A 307 -24.33 13.10 24.02
C PRO A 307 -24.21 12.09 22.86
N HIS A 308 -24.33 12.59 21.64
CA HIS A 308 -23.90 11.87 20.43
C HIS A 308 -22.40 11.55 20.51
N PRO A 309 -21.95 10.32 20.16
CA PRO A 309 -20.54 10.08 19.90
C PRO A 309 -20.19 10.82 18.61
N GLY A 310 -19.41 11.90 18.78
CA GLY A 310 -19.03 12.80 17.71
C GLY A 310 -18.17 12.14 16.65
N ILE A 311 -18.33 12.65 15.44
CA ILE A 311 -17.34 12.62 14.36
C ILE A 311 -15.94 12.84 14.98
N PRO A 312 -14.94 11.99 14.70
CA PRO A 312 -13.60 12.21 15.22
C PRO A 312 -13.09 13.53 14.64
N ASP A 313 -12.89 14.51 15.52
CA ASP A 313 -12.23 15.75 15.20
C ASP A 313 -10.79 15.43 14.74
N LEU A 314 -10.49 15.74 13.48
CA LEU A 314 -9.16 15.62 12.87
C LEU A 314 -8.09 16.36 13.68
N GLN A 315 -8.47 17.43 14.41
CA GLN A 315 -7.56 18.14 15.30
C GLN A 315 -7.27 17.35 16.57
N SER A 316 -8.25 16.62 17.13
CA SER A 316 -8.04 15.73 18.28
C SER A 316 -7.14 14.53 17.98
N LEU A 317 -7.13 14.02 16.74
CA LEU A 317 -6.23 12.95 16.28
C LEU A 317 -4.79 13.46 16.07
N SER A 318 -4.64 14.67 15.51
CA SER A 318 -3.35 15.37 15.43
C SER A 318 -2.78 15.70 16.82
N GLN A 319 -3.65 16.07 17.77
CA GLN A 319 -3.27 16.31 19.16
C GLN A 319 -2.84 15.01 19.87
N ARG A 320 -3.54 13.88 19.67
CA ARG A 320 -3.11 12.57 20.21
C ARG A 320 -1.74 12.12 19.69
N ASN A 321 -1.39 12.46 18.45
CA ASN A 321 -0.05 12.21 17.90
C ASN A 321 1.02 13.19 18.41
N HIS A 322 0.66 14.45 18.70
CA HIS A 322 1.54 15.39 19.42
C HIS A 322 1.89 14.87 20.81
N TYR A 323 0.90 14.34 21.55
CA TYR A 323 1.09 13.79 22.90
C TYR A 323 2.06 12.60 22.96
N ASN A 324 2.32 11.90 21.85
CA ASN A 324 3.32 10.82 21.81
C ASN A 324 4.65 11.27 21.17
N ARG A 325 4.60 12.16 20.17
CA ARG A 325 5.81 12.71 19.52
C ARG A 325 6.63 13.57 20.46
N ASP A 326 6.01 14.50 21.18
CA ASP A 326 6.74 15.42 22.06
C ASP A 326 7.37 14.68 23.25
N VAL A 327 6.65 13.69 23.78
CA VAL A 327 7.16 12.81 24.85
C VAL A 327 8.38 12.03 24.37
N ALA A 328 8.34 11.46 23.16
CA ALA A 328 9.48 10.76 22.57
C ALA A 328 10.68 11.70 22.33
N LEU A 329 10.44 12.93 21.87
CA LEU A 329 11.50 13.94 21.69
C LEU A 329 12.11 14.39 23.03
N HIS A 330 11.31 14.48 24.09
CA HIS A 330 11.80 14.74 25.44
C HIS A 330 12.67 13.60 25.98
N GLN A 331 12.25 12.34 25.77
CA GLN A 331 13.06 11.16 26.13
C GLN A 331 14.39 11.12 25.36
N LEU A 332 14.37 11.42 24.05
CA LEU A 332 15.59 11.55 23.26
C LEU A 332 16.51 12.65 23.77
N ARG A 333 15.95 13.77 24.27
CA ARG A 333 16.73 14.84 24.87
C ARG A 333 17.37 14.42 26.18
N ASP A 334 16.66 13.68 27.02
CA ASP A 334 17.22 13.13 28.26
C ASP A 334 18.38 12.17 27.99
N ILE A 335 18.26 11.33 26.95
CA ILE A 335 19.33 10.44 26.48
C ILE A 335 20.51 11.25 25.93
N SER A 336 20.27 12.29 25.15
CA SER A 336 21.34 13.17 24.66
C SER A 336 22.10 13.86 25.80
N LEU A 337 21.38 14.37 26.81
CA LEU A 337 21.98 15.00 27.98
C LEU A 337 22.77 14.00 28.83
N TYR A 338 22.33 12.74 28.90
CA TYR A 338 23.10 11.67 29.50
C TYR A 338 24.45 11.50 28.78
N PHE A 339 24.45 11.29 27.46
CA PHE A 339 25.69 11.15 26.69
C PHE A 339 26.58 12.39 26.74
N ARG A 340 26.01 13.59 26.80
CA ARG A 340 26.78 14.83 26.94
C ARG A 340 27.50 14.93 28.30
N ARG A 341 26.97 14.28 29.34
CA ARG A 341 27.56 14.24 30.70
C ARG A 341 28.52 13.06 30.88
N SER A 342 28.17 11.88 30.36
CA SER A 342 28.98 10.66 30.49
C SER A 342 30.12 10.60 29.46
N GLU A 343 29.89 11.10 28.25
CA GLU A 343 30.80 11.05 27.11
C GLU A 343 30.79 12.37 26.30
N PRO A 344 31.35 13.47 26.84
CA PRO A 344 31.20 14.82 26.28
C PRO A 344 31.78 15.02 24.87
N HIS A 345 32.64 14.11 24.40
CA HIS A 345 33.21 14.12 23.05
C HIS A 345 32.55 13.08 22.12
N SER A 346 31.55 12.35 22.60
CA SER A 346 30.83 11.39 21.77
C SER A 346 29.97 12.12 20.74
N PRO A 347 30.09 11.77 19.44
CA PRO A 347 29.26 12.37 18.39
C PRO A 347 27.77 12.04 18.58
N LEU A 348 27.44 11.02 19.38
CA LEU A 348 26.08 10.57 19.62
C LEU A 348 25.20 11.66 20.27
N SER A 349 25.73 12.41 21.23
CA SER A 349 25.00 13.52 21.88
C SER A 349 24.60 14.61 20.87
N TYR A 350 25.51 14.95 19.95
CA TYR A 350 25.29 15.94 18.90
C TYR A 350 24.33 15.42 17.82
N LEU A 351 24.42 14.15 17.44
CA LEU A 351 23.51 13.53 16.47
C LEU A 351 22.08 13.41 17.01
N LEU A 352 21.91 13.07 18.28
CA LEU A 352 20.60 13.03 18.92
C LEU A 352 19.98 14.43 19.01
N GLU A 353 20.75 15.46 19.36
CA GLU A 353 20.25 16.85 19.34
C GLU A 353 19.90 17.33 17.93
N LYS A 354 20.70 16.98 16.90
CA LYS A 354 20.37 17.28 15.51
C LYS A 354 19.07 16.58 15.09
N SER A 355 18.88 15.32 15.50
CA SER A 355 17.68 14.53 15.22
C SER A 355 16.43 15.12 15.90
N ILE A 356 16.55 15.60 17.15
CA ILE A 356 15.47 16.29 17.85
C ILE A 356 15.11 17.59 17.12
N ARG A 357 16.12 18.36 16.67
CA ARG A 357 15.90 19.58 15.89
C ARG A 357 15.14 19.31 14.60
N TRP A 358 15.55 18.29 13.83
CA TRP A 358 14.83 17.85 12.63
C TRP A 358 13.41 17.37 12.94
N GLY A 359 13.21 16.68 14.06
CA GLY A 359 11.89 16.28 14.55
C GLY A 359 10.97 17.44 14.89
N GLN A 360 11.49 18.65 15.13
CA GLN A 360 10.72 19.85 15.44
C GLN A 360 10.51 20.77 14.22
N MET A 361 11.21 20.54 13.11
CA MET A 361 11.10 21.34 11.89
C MET A 361 9.89 20.93 11.06
N SER A 362 9.33 21.90 10.33
CA SER A 362 8.42 21.57 9.24
C SER A 362 9.17 20.88 8.11
N LEU A 363 8.47 20.07 7.31
CA LEU A 363 9.07 19.34 6.18
C LEU A 363 9.81 20.30 5.22
N SER A 364 9.24 21.48 4.97
CA SER A 364 9.85 22.51 4.11
C SER A 364 11.15 23.07 4.68
N GLU A 365 11.22 23.33 5.99
CA GLU A 365 12.43 23.81 6.67
C GLU A 365 13.51 22.73 6.69
N LEU A 366 13.12 21.48 6.95
CA LEU A 366 14.02 20.34 6.91
C LEU A 366 14.63 20.16 5.52
N TRP A 367 13.82 20.25 4.46
CA TRP A 367 14.33 20.17 3.08
C TRP A 367 15.23 21.35 2.73
N GLN A 368 14.93 22.56 3.19
CA GLN A 368 15.83 23.70 2.99
C GLN A 368 17.16 23.47 3.71
N GLU A 369 17.15 22.99 4.95
CA GLU A 369 18.37 22.71 5.71
C GLU A 369 19.21 21.59 5.07
N ILE A 370 18.57 20.52 4.59
CA ILE A 370 19.26 19.38 3.94
C ILE A 370 19.79 19.77 2.55
N LEU A 371 19.07 20.59 1.79
CA LEU A 371 19.41 20.95 0.41
C LEU A 371 20.38 22.15 0.31
N LEU A 372 20.47 23.00 1.34
CA LEU A 372 21.41 24.13 1.39
C LEU A 372 22.86 23.69 1.73
N GLU A 373 23.07 22.47 2.23
CA GLU A 373 24.41 21.89 2.39
C GLU A 373 24.85 21.25 1.05
N ASP A 374 25.36 22.08 0.12
CA ASP A 374 25.85 21.74 -1.23
C ASP A 374 26.99 20.70 -1.24
N ASN A 375 26.72 19.44 -0.92
CA ASN A 375 27.60 18.30 -1.22
C ASN A 375 26.75 17.03 -1.38
N SER A 376 26.51 16.62 -2.62
CA SER A 376 25.89 15.33 -2.95
C SER A 376 26.63 14.12 -2.33
N SER A 377 27.93 14.28 -2.00
CA SER A 377 28.72 13.29 -1.27
C SER A 377 28.49 13.24 0.25
N LEU A 378 27.82 14.25 0.83
CA LEU A 378 27.46 14.27 2.25
C LEU A 378 26.17 13.49 2.51
N LEU A 379 25.23 13.43 1.56
CA LEU A 379 24.02 12.60 1.70
C LEU A 379 24.40 11.13 1.87
N ASP A 380 25.24 10.58 1.01
CA ASP A 380 25.75 9.20 1.14
C ASP A 380 26.48 8.98 2.46
N ARG A 381 27.20 9.99 2.95
CA ARG A 381 27.95 9.94 4.21
C ARG A 381 27.04 10.08 5.43
N ILE A 382 25.98 10.87 5.35
CA ILE A 382 24.93 11.01 6.36
C ILE A 382 24.12 9.72 6.42
N PHE A 383 23.70 9.15 5.29
CA PHE A 383 23.04 7.83 5.26
C PHE A 383 23.90 6.71 5.86
N SER A 384 25.23 6.79 5.69
CA SER A 384 26.17 5.87 6.36
C SER A 384 26.32 6.12 7.86
N LEU A 385 26.21 7.37 8.33
CA LEU A 385 26.39 7.76 9.73
C LEU A 385 25.11 7.73 10.57
N THR A 386 23.93 7.83 9.93
CA THR A 386 22.61 7.75 10.57
C THR A 386 22.04 6.33 10.57
N GLY A 387 22.78 5.34 10.05
CA GLY A 387 22.38 3.93 10.03
C GLY A 387 21.26 3.61 9.03
N LEU A 388 20.83 4.56 8.20
CA LEU A 388 19.73 4.38 7.24
C LEU A 388 20.07 3.40 6.09
N ASN A 389 21.34 3.02 5.93
CA ASN A 389 21.79 1.98 5.00
C ASN A 389 21.91 0.59 5.64
N GLU A 390 21.86 0.47 6.97
CA GLU A 390 22.01 -0.80 7.70
C GLU A 390 20.81 -1.02 8.62
N ILE A 391 19.79 -1.73 8.12
CA ILE A 391 18.55 -2.07 8.85
C ILE A 391 18.78 -3.22 9.88
N GLN A 392 20.03 -3.54 10.20
CA GLN A 392 20.33 -4.55 11.22
C GLN A 392 20.38 -3.89 12.60
N MET A 393 19.45 -4.28 13.49
CA MET A 393 19.48 -3.84 14.87
C MET A 393 20.76 -4.32 15.56
N ALA A 394 21.58 -3.39 16.05
CA ALA A 394 22.74 -3.74 16.85
C ALA A 394 22.29 -4.43 18.14
N THR A 395 22.79 -5.64 18.39
CA THR A 395 22.56 -6.34 19.66
C THR A 395 23.19 -5.55 20.80
N LEU A 396 22.36 -5.04 21.69
CA LEU A 396 22.79 -4.33 22.89
C LEU A 396 23.26 -5.36 23.94
N PRO A 397 24.33 -5.07 24.70
CA PRO A 397 24.71 -5.91 25.84
C PRO A 397 23.55 -5.95 26.85
N GLU A 398 23.26 -7.13 27.39
CA GLU A 398 22.21 -7.28 28.41
C GLU A 398 22.53 -6.39 29.61
N LEU A 399 21.54 -5.58 30.02
CA LEU A 399 21.63 -4.74 31.20
C LEU A 399 21.74 -5.65 32.42
N GLY A 400 22.97 -5.84 32.92
CA GLY A 400 23.24 -6.57 34.14
C GLY A 400 22.40 -6.02 35.30
N ASN A 401 21.66 -6.92 35.95
CA ASN A 401 20.79 -6.63 37.09
C ASN A 401 21.44 -5.69 38.10
N ALA A 402 20.78 -4.55 38.38
CA ALA A 402 21.04 -3.76 39.56
C ALA A 402 20.71 -4.58 40.83
N PRO A 403 21.41 -4.33 41.96
CA PRO A 403 21.46 -5.28 43.07
C PRO A 403 20.20 -5.18 43.94
N GLY A 404 19.58 -6.32 44.23
CA GLY A 404 18.70 -6.47 45.38
C GLY A 404 17.43 -7.29 45.15
N SER A 405 17.53 -8.61 45.26
CA SER A 405 16.67 -9.37 46.19
C SER A 405 17.23 -10.79 46.37
N ALA A 406 17.39 -11.18 47.63
CA ALA A 406 17.91 -12.46 48.08
C ALA A 406 17.12 -13.67 47.55
N GLY A 407 17.83 -14.78 47.31
CA GLY A 407 17.25 -16.04 46.89
C GLY A 407 18.28 -17.14 46.63
N ASP A 408 19.08 -17.44 47.65
CA ASP A 408 19.49 -18.80 48.05
C ASP A 408 19.77 -19.84 46.94
N LYS A 409 21.06 -20.10 46.64
CA LYS A 409 21.72 -21.41 46.81
C LYS A 409 23.12 -21.43 46.18
N ALA A 410 24.10 -21.73 47.02
CA ALA A 410 25.46 -22.09 46.65
C ALA A 410 25.69 -23.61 46.73
N MET A 411 26.81 -24.02 46.14
CA MET A 411 27.38 -25.38 46.00
C MET A 411 26.71 -26.26 44.92
N ASP A 412 27.44 -26.94 44.04
CA ASP A 412 28.77 -27.50 44.22
C ASP A 412 29.55 -27.63 42.89
N LYS A 413 30.86 -27.77 43.07
CA LYS A 413 31.98 -27.88 42.13
C LYS A 413 31.84 -29.06 41.14
N ASN A 414 32.37 -28.91 39.93
CA ASN A 414 33.68 -29.49 39.59
C ASN A 414 34.18 -29.02 38.20
N PRO A 415 35.50 -28.82 38.03
CA PRO A 415 36.15 -28.51 36.76
C PRO A 415 36.61 -29.80 36.07
N ASP A 416 36.87 -29.72 34.76
CA ASP A 416 37.93 -30.44 34.02
C ASP A 416 37.50 -30.68 32.57
N SER A 417 37.96 -29.83 31.65
CA SER A 417 39.09 -30.25 30.81
C SER A 417 39.49 -29.17 29.81
N PRO A 418 40.81 -29.04 29.55
CA PRO A 418 41.38 -28.00 28.71
C PRO A 418 41.51 -28.42 27.25
N ALA A 419 41.72 -27.41 26.42
CA ALA A 419 42.58 -27.39 25.25
C ALA A 419 42.41 -28.50 24.19
N ASP A 420 42.04 -28.10 22.98
CA ASP A 420 43.10 -28.08 21.98
C ASP A 420 42.92 -27.00 20.91
N ALA A 421 44.05 -26.44 20.53
CA ALA A 421 44.21 -25.34 19.61
C ALA A 421 44.23 -25.84 18.15
N ARG A 422 43.72 -25.01 17.24
CA ARG A 422 44.18 -24.78 15.84
C ARG A 422 43.18 -23.81 15.22
N ASN A 423 43.46 -22.51 15.20
CA ASN A 423 44.23 -21.85 14.16
C ASN A 423 43.70 -22.19 12.76
N THR A 424 43.05 -21.24 12.09
CA THR A 424 43.58 -20.53 10.91
C THR A 424 42.46 -19.72 10.27
N ALA A 425 42.79 -18.47 9.95
CA ALA A 425 42.03 -17.55 9.12
C ALA A 425 41.45 -18.16 7.84
N LEU A 426 40.34 -17.61 7.36
CA LEU A 426 40.23 -16.89 6.09
C LEU A 426 38.75 -16.73 5.70
N ARG A 427 38.39 -15.48 5.39
CA ARG A 427 37.50 -15.03 4.31
C ARG A 427 36.16 -15.77 4.18
N TRP A 428 35.05 -15.07 4.41
CA TRP A 428 34.26 -14.39 3.39
C TRP A 428 33.41 -13.32 4.06
#